data_AF-A0A968IB76-F1
#
_entry.id   AF-A0A968IB76-F1
#
_cell.length_a   1.000
_cell.length_b   1.000
_cell.length_c   1.000
_cell.angle_alpha   90.00
_cell.angle_beta   90.00
_cell.angle_gamma   90.00
#
_symmetry.space_group_name_H-M   'P 1'
#
loop_
_entity.id
_entity.type
_entity.pdbx_description
1 polymer ?
#
loop_
_entity_poly.entity_id
_entity_poly.type
_entity_poly.pdbx_seq_one_letter_code
_entity_poly.pdbx_strand_id
1 'polypeptide(L)'
;MKLKIVQNYDANFTLEPTAKETLFGLLTNESFLQQVSQQAQSSSVEFTELLFQPVPYSLSTPKGMPPQFEQYHNSEDYLIINIPPNFMFKAKIFNPNRLCAIYRKSS
;
A
#
# COMPACT_ATOMS: atom_id res chain seq x y z
N MET A 1 -10.16 2.00 -20.76
CA MET A 1 -9.68 3.17 -19.98
C MET A 1 -8.29 2.83 -19.46
N LYS A 2 -7.25 3.57 -19.89
CA LYS A 2 -5.88 3.39 -19.39
C LYS A 2 -5.77 4.17 -18.09
N LEU A 3 -5.76 3.47 -16.97
CA LEU A 3 -5.42 4.07 -15.67
C LEU A 3 -4.00 4.64 -15.83
N LYS A 4 -3.92 5.98 -15.91
CA LYS A 4 -2.65 6.69 -15.78
C LYS A 4 -2.08 6.26 -14.44
N ILE A 5 -0.95 5.57 -14.47
CA ILE A 5 -0.13 5.27 -13.30
C ILE A 5 0.21 6.64 -12.70
N VAL A 6 -0.55 7.04 -11.68
CA VAL A 6 -0.36 8.29 -10.96
C VAL A 6 0.93 8.12 -10.18
N GLN A 7 2.01 8.69 -10.69
CA GLN A 7 3.32 8.77 -10.03
C GLN A 7 3.33 9.76 -8.86
N ASN A 8 2.20 9.99 -8.19
CA ASN A 8 2.17 10.76 -6.94
C ASN A 8 2.25 9.78 -5.77
N TYR A 9 3.46 9.27 -5.57
CA TYR A 9 3.85 8.78 -4.26
C TYR A 9 3.91 9.98 -3.33
N ASP A 10 3.36 9.84 -2.13
CA ASP A 10 3.38 10.87 -1.10
C ASP A 10 4.81 11.29 -0.76
N ALA A 11 5.27 12.35 -1.44
CA ALA A 11 6.18 13.45 -1.13
C ALA A 11 7.41 13.28 -0.20
N ASN A 12 7.77 12.13 0.37
CA ASN A 12 8.94 12.04 1.29
C ASN A 12 9.82 10.78 1.14
N PHE A 13 9.56 9.89 0.19
CA PHE A 13 10.48 8.80 -0.11
C PHE A 13 10.50 8.45 -1.60
N THR A 14 11.70 8.29 -2.13
CA THR A 14 11.93 7.79 -3.49
C THR A 14 12.25 6.31 -3.39
N LEU A 15 11.42 5.47 -4.01
CA LEU A 15 11.77 4.06 -4.21
C LEU A 15 12.71 3.96 -5.39
N GLU A 16 13.90 3.39 -5.16
CA GLU A 16 14.79 2.97 -6.26
C GLU A 16 14.02 2.06 -7.23
N PRO A 17 14.22 2.18 -8.55
CA PRO A 17 13.49 1.38 -9.54
C PRO A 17 13.52 -0.13 -9.23
N THR A 18 14.68 -0.64 -8.83
CA THR A 18 14.88 -2.04 -8.44
C THR A 18 14.13 -2.40 -7.15
N ALA A 19 14.09 -1.49 -6.17
CA ALA A 19 13.34 -1.67 -4.93
C ALA A 19 11.84 -1.71 -5.20
N LYS A 20 11.36 -0.83 -6.09
CA LYS A 20 9.96 -0.80 -6.54
C LYS A 20 9.58 -2.11 -7.21
N GLU A 21 10.33 -2.56 -8.21
CA GLU A 21 10.03 -3.82 -8.93
C GLU A 21 9.98 -5.02 -7.97
N THR A 22 10.95 -5.09 -7.06
CA THR A 22 11.00 -6.17 -6.06
C THR A 22 9.81 -6.10 -5.11
N LEU A 23 9.51 -4.92 -4.55
CA LEU A 23 8.40 -4.73 -3.64
C LEU A 23 7.06 -5.02 -4.32
N PHE A 24 6.87 -4.51 -5.53
CA PHE A 24 5.64 -4.67 -6.29
C PHE A 24 5.44 -6.14 -6.64
N GLY A 25 6.47 -6.83 -7.12
CA GLY A 25 6.39 -8.27 -7.38
C GLY A 25 6.03 -9.10 -6.14
N LEU A 26 6.43 -8.67 -4.95
CA LEU A 26 6.03 -9.31 -3.69
C LEU A 26 4.58 -8.98 -3.30
N LEU A 27 4.15 -7.73 -3.50
CA LEU A 27 2.80 -7.25 -3.18
C LEU A 27 1.73 -7.72 -4.17
N THR A 28 2.13 -8.05 -5.40
CA THR A 28 1.28 -8.64 -6.45
C THR A 28 1.42 -10.16 -6.53
N ASN A 29 2.19 -10.78 -5.63
CA ASN A 29 2.35 -12.23 -5.61
C ASN A 29 1.02 -12.90 -5.25
N GLU A 30 0.62 -13.91 -6.02
CA GLU A 30 -0.67 -14.61 -5.84
C GLU A 30 -0.88 -15.13 -4.41
N SER A 31 0.17 -15.70 -3.79
CA SER A 31 0.07 -16.19 -2.41
C SER A 31 -0.19 -15.07 -1.41
N PHE A 32 0.41 -13.89 -1.64
CA PHE A 32 0.17 -12.72 -0.79
C PHE A 32 -1.23 -12.14 -1.04
N LEU A 33 -1.65 -12.01 -2.30
CA LEU A 33 -2.99 -11.55 -2.65
C LEU A 33 -4.08 -12.45 -2.05
N GLN A 34 -3.89 -13.77 -2.04
CA GLN A 34 -4.80 -14.70 -1.38
C GLN A 34 -4.86 -14.51 0.13
N GLN A 35 -3.73 -14.26 0.80
CA GLN A 35 -3.72 -13.94 2.22
C GLN A 35 -4.46 -12.64 2.52
N VAL A 36 -4.22 -11.62 1.70
CA VAL A 36 -4.87 -10.32 1.83
C VAL A 36 -6.38 -10.43 1.57
N SER A 37 -6.81 -11.17 0.55
CA SER A 37 -8.23 -11.37 0.26
C SER A 37 -8.96 -12.14 1.37
N GLN A 38 -8.32 -13.17 1.94
CA GLN A 38 -8.84 -13.90 3.09
C GLN A 38 -8.99 -12.99 4.32
N GLN A 39 -7.98 -12.17 4.62
CA GLN A 39 -8.04 -11.20 5.71
C GLN A 39 -9.13 -10.14 5.48
N ALA A 40 -9.32 -9.74 4.23
CA ALA A 40 -10.32 -8.76 3.81
C ALA A 40 -11.74 -9.33 3.70
N GLN A 41 -11.92 -10.65 3.87
CA GLN A 41 -13.16 -11.37 3.61
C GLN A 41 -13.73 -11.07 2.21
N SER A 42 -12.86 -10.91 1.22
CA SER A 42 -13.21 -10.57 -0.17
C SER A 42 -12.86 -11.74 -1.11
N SER A 43 -13.64 -11.90 -2.18
CA SER A 43 -13.39 -12.90 -3.24
C SER A 43 -11.99 -12.75 -3.84
N SER A 44 -11.60 -11.50 -4.10
CA SER A 44 -10.27 -11.17 -4.62
C SER A 44 -9.87 -9.75 -4.23
N VAL A 45 -8.58 -9.48 -4.31
CA VAL A 45 -8.00 -8.15 -4.12
C VAL A 45 -7.00 -7.84 -5.23
N GLU A 46 -6.93 -6.58 -5.62
CA GLU A 46 -6.00 -6.06 -6.61
C GLU A 46 -5.12 -5.00 -5.97
N PHE A 47 -3.81 -5.13 -6.14
CA PHE A 47 -2.88 -4.11 -5.67
C PHE A 47 -3.00 -2.85 -6.53
N THR A 48 -3.31 -1.70 -5.91
CA THR A 48 -3.56 -0.45 -6.65
C THR A 48 -2.29 0.31 -7.05
N GLU A 49 -1.11 -0.24 -6.74
CA GLU A 49 0.19 0.42 -6.88
C GLU A 49 0.35 1.70 -6.03
N LEU A 50 -0.61 2.00 -5.15
CA LEU A 50 -0.54 3.11 -4.22
C LEU A 50 0.10 2.65 -2.91
N LEU A 51 1.17 3.35 -2.53
CA LEU A 51 1.86 3.18 -1.26
C LEU A 51 1.91 4.50 -0.52
N PHE A 52 1.86 4.43 0.81
CA PHE A 52 2.02 5.61 1.66
C PHE A 52 2.73 5.27 2.97
N GLN A 53 3.29 6.29 3.60
CA GLN A 53 3.85 6.16 4.94
C GLN A 53 2.77 6.50 5.96
N PRO A 54 2.51 5.62 6.95
CA PRO A 54 1.67 6.02 8.07
C PRO A 54 2.36 7.16 8.81
N VAL A 55 1.61 8.21 9.11
CA VAL A 55 2.09 9.40 9.83
C VAL A 55 1.74 9.27 11.30
N PRO A 56 2.54 9.87 12.21
CA PRO A 56 2.17 9.91 13.61
C PRO A 56 0.83 10.63 13.80
N TYR A 57 0.10 10.21 14.84
CA TYR A 57 -1.13 10.88 15.24
C TYR A 57 -0.85 12.36 15.53
N SER A 58 -1.61 13.25 14.89
CA SER A 58 -1.57 14.68 15.15
C SER A 58 -2.98 15.26 15.10
N LEU A 59 -3.16 16.50 15.58
CA LEU A 59 -4.43 17.22 15.48
C LEU A 59 -4.93 17.32 14.02
N SER A 60 -4.00 17.32 13.06
CA SER A 60 -4.30 17.38 11.63
C SER A 60 -4.46 15.99 10.97
N THR A 61 -4.01 14.92 11.64
CA THR A 61 -4.01 13.54 11.12
C THR A 61 -4.49 12.57 12.21
N PRO A 62 -5.77 12.67 12.64
CA PRO A 62 -6.28 11.87 13.75
C PRO A 62 -6.31 10.36 13.45
N LYS A 63 -6.24 9.96 12.18
CA LYS A 63 -6.19 8.54 11.77
C LYS A 63 -4.78 8.03 11.47
N GLY A 64 -3.73 8.83 11.73
CA GLY A 64 -2.35 8.44 11.43
C GLY A 64 -2.08 8.19 9.94
N MET A 65 -2.86 8.85 9.07
CA MET A 65 -2.77 8.72 7.62
C MET A 65 -2.75 10.11 6.95
N PRO A 66 -2.10 10.23 5.79
CA PRO A 66 -2.21 11.44 4.98
C PRO A 66 -3.65 11.65 4.49
N PRO A 67 -4.16 12.91 4.42
CA PRO A 67 -5.54 13.20 4.05
C PRO A 67 -5.97 12.61 2.70
N GLN A 68 -5.04 12.55 1.75
CA GLN A 68 -5.28 11.99 0.41
C GLN A 68 -5.54 10.48 0.40
N PHE A 69 -5.11 9.76 1.44
CA PHE A 69 -5.35 8.31 1.57
C PHE A 69 -6.51 7.98 2.51
N GLU A 70 -7.05 8.95 3.24
CA GLU A 70 -8.22 8.73 4.11
C GLU A 70 -9.46 8.26 3.34
N GLN A 71 -9.59 8.67 2.07
CA GLN A 71 -10.68 8.20 1.20
C GLN A 71 -10.71 6.67 1.05
N TYR A 72 -9.54 6.02 1.02
CA TYR A 72 -9.44 4.57 0.89
C TYR A 72 -9.72 3.86 2.21
N HIS A 73 -9.46 4.50 3.34
CA HIS A 73 -9.86 3.96 4.64
C HIS A 73 -11.37 4.07 4.87
N ASN A 74 -11.99 5.15 4.38
CA ASN A 74 -13.43 5.37 4.54
C ASN A 74 -14.28 4.58 3.53
N SER A 75 -13.65 3.92 2.56
CA SER A 75 -14.32 3.17 1.50
C SER A 75 -14.26 1.67 1.79
N GLU A 76 -15.41 1.00 1.71
CA GLU A 76 -15.48 -0.46 1.90
C GLU A 76 -14.84 -1.24 0.74
N ASP A 77 -14.79 -0.63 -0.45
CA ASP A 77 -14.17 -1.17 -1.66
C ASP A 77 -12.64 -1.25 -1.60
N TYR A 78 -12.00 -0.59 -0.63
CA TYR A 78 -10.55 -0.56 -0.49
C TYR A 78 -10.10 -1.16 0.83
N LEU A 79 -8.84 -1.54 0.86
CA LEU A 79 -8.18 -2.16 2.00
C LEU A 79 -6.77 -1.61 2.11
N ILE A 80 -6.38 -1.26 3.33
CA ILE A 80 -5.05 -0.77 3.64
C ILE A 80 -4.32 -1.88 4.40
N ILE A 81 -3.19 -2.33 3.86
CA ILE A 81 -2.35 -3.36 4.47
C ILE A 81 -1.00 -2.76 4.82
N ASN A 82 -0.58 -2.95 6.08
CA ASN A 82 0.80 -2.67 6.48
C ASN A 82 1.72 -3.65 5.77
N ILE A 83 2.70 -3.14 5.04
CA ILE A 83 3.68 -3.96 4.33
C ILE A 83 4.53 -4.69 5.38
N PRO A 84 4.66 -6.03 5.30
CA PRO A 84 5.51 -6.77 6.21
C PRO A 84 6.97 -6.29 6.13
N PRO A 85 7.69 -6.15 7.26
CA PRO A 85 9.09 -5.75 7.25
C PRO A 85 9.95 -6.62 6.33
N ASN A 86 9.67 -7.92 6.26
CA ASN A 86 10.35 -8.88 5.39
C ASN A 86 10.32 -8.46 3.90
N PHE A 87 9.24 -7.83 3.44
CA PHE A 87 9.11 -7.38 2.05
C PHE A 87 9.94 -6.11 1.82
N MET A 88 9.91 -5.19 2.79
CA MET A 88 10.74 -4.00 2.78
C MET A 88 12.23 -4.35 2.78
N PHE A 89 12.66 -5.31 3.61
CA PHE A 89 14.04 -5.80 3.64
C PHE A 89 14.47 -6.44 2.30
N LYS A 90 13.61 -7.26 1.69
CA LYS A 90 13.89 -7.85 0.36
C LYS A 90 14.05 -6.78 -0.72
N ALA A 91 13.24 -5.73 -0.66
CA ALA A 91 13.32 -4.58 -1.55
C ALA A 91 14.43 -3.59 -1.16
N LYS A 92 15.23 -3.86 -0.12
CA LYS A 92 16.28 -2.96 0.42
C LYS A 92 15.74 -1.59 0.83
N ILE A 93 14.50 -1.53 1.32
CA ILE A 93 13.87 -0.33 1.84
C ILE A 93 14.12 -0.29 3.35
N PHE A 94 14.99 0.63 3.77
CA PHE A 94 15.32 0.85 5.19
C PHE A 94 14.74 2.16 5.74
N ASN A 95 14.44 3.11 4.85
CA ASN A 95 13.73 4.33 5.16
C ASN A 95 12.69 4.54 4.06
N PRO A 96 11.39 4.65 4.40
CA PRO A 96 10.80 4.71 5.74
C PRO A 96 10.75 3.36 6.48
N ASN A 97 10.49 3.39 7.81
CA ASN A 97 10.38 2.18 8.65
C ASN A 97 9.05 1.42 8.48
N ARG A 98 8.01 2.10 7.99
CA ARG A 98 6.69 1.51 7.76
C ARG A 98 6.16 2.02 6.44
N LEU A 99 5.52 1.12 5.71
CA LEU A 99 4.78 1.42 4.50
C LEU A 99 3.43 0.73 4.57
N CYS A 100 2.43 1.39 4.03
CA CYS A 100 1.10 0.85 3.82
C CYS A 100 0.85 0.75 2.32
N ALA A 101 0.27 -0.37 1.92
CA ALA A 101 -0.16 -0.65 0.56
C ALA A 101 -1.68 -0.62 0.48
N ILE A 102 -2.21 -0.04 -0.60
CA ILE A 102 -3.65 0.01 -0.84
C ILE A 102 -4.04 -1.07 -1.85
N TYR A 103 -5.02 -1.86 -1.45
CA TYR A 103 -5.65 -2.89 -2.24
C TYR A 103 -7.09 -2.49 -2.53
N ARG A 104 -7.55 -2.80 -3.74
CA ARG A 104 -8.94 -2.73 -4.12
C ARG A 104 -9.56 -4.11 -3.94
N LYS A 105 -10.69 -4.19 -3.28
CA LYS A 105 -11.48 -5.41 -3.20
C LYS A 105 -12.26 -5.56 -4.50
N SER A 106 -12.18 -6.74 -5.10
CA SER A 106 -12.99 -7.13 -6.23
C SER A 106 -13.96 -8.18 -5.73
N SER A 107 -15.18 -7.74 -5.46
CA SER A 107 -16.32 -8.58 -5.05
C SER A 107 -16.93 -9.32 -6.22
#